data_AF-A0A1W9S0F0-F1
#
_entry.id   AF-A0A1W9S0F0-F1
#
_cell.length_a   1.000
_cell.length_b   1.000
_cell.length_c   1.000
_cell.angle_alpha   90.00
_cell.angle_beta   90.00
_cell.angle_gamma   90.00
#
_symmetry.space_group_name_H-M   'P 1'
#
loop_
_entity.id
_entity.type
_entity.pdbx_description
1 polymer ?
#
loop_
_entity_poly.entity_id
_entity_poly.type
_entity_poly.pdbx_seq_one_letter_code
_entity_poly.pdbx_strand_id
1 'polypeptide(L)'
;MREIGFMIDGSEFTYDVRELPLEFVKWQCESRKALLQLMIDGEAIFTGFGAHLPVMTTKSESGDFPTNSAAKGVGLLPRPELLEELIERLRELEDEAPLRKERVPKRSVQFLIEFYSDMKKIDTTLLGSLEIYGKNTFRNVKKDPRVNLLYVDVHKGGLSYMVNTVVEIVDHDNPYYEFIRLVHDLFHRPLKKRQYSCAYLFHICEVYDKSPGKNAGNRLI
;
A
#
# COMPACT_ATOMS: atom_id res chain seq x y z
N MET A 1 -11.65 8.91 18.30
CA MET A 1 -11.12 7.70 17.63
C MET A 1 -12.10 7.35 16.52
N ARG A 2 -11.61 7.00 15.34
CA ARG A 2 -12.43 6.57 14.20
C ARG A 2 -12.61 5.05 14.30
N GLU A 3 -13.81 4.56 14.06
CA GLU A 3 -14.11 3.13 13.99
C GLU A 3 -14.40 2.72 12.54
N ILE A 4 -14.14 1.44 12.23
CA ILE A 4 -14.58 0.81 10.99
C ILE A 4 -15.41 -0.43 11.32
N GLY A 5 -16.65 -0.44 10.81
CA GLY A 5 -17.62 -1.52 10.99
C GLY A 5 -17.87 -2.28 9.68
N PHE A 6 -18.14 -3.57 9.78
CA PHE A 6 -18.52 -4.43 8.65
C PHE A 6 -19.30 -5.66 9.12
N MET A 7 -19.94 -6.35 8.17
CA MET A 7 -20.74 -7.54 8.42
C MET A 7 -20.07 -8.78 7.81
N ILE A 8 -20.04 -9.90 8.53
CA ILE A 8 -19.69 -11.23 8.01
C ILE A 8 -20.75 -12.21 8.46
N ASP A 9 -21.39 -12.91 7.53
CA ASP A 9 -22.38 -13.97 7.80
C ASP A 9 -23.47 -13.54 8.81
N GLY A 10 -23.93 -12.29 8.72
CA GLY A 10 -24.96 -11.72 9.61
C GLY A 10 -24.46 -11.27 10.98
N SER A 11 -23.16 -11.41 11.28
CA SER A 11 -22.53 -10.88 12.49
C SER A 11 -21.84 -9.55 12.21
N GLU A 12 -22.06 -8.57 13.09
CA GLU A 12 -21.43 -7.26 13.03
C GLU A 12 -20.07 -7.28 13.74
N PHE A 13 -19.08 -6.65 13.12
CA PHE A 13 -17.74 -6.49 13.67
C PHE A 13 -17.30 -5.03 13.54
N THR A 14 -16.67 -4.52 14.59
CA THR A 14 -16.13 -3.15 14.63
C THR A 14 -14.70 -3.18 15.14
N TYR A 15 -13.84 -2.35 14.54
CA TYR A 15 -12.45 -2.17 14.95
C TYR A 15 -12.12 -0.69 15.10
N ASP A 16 -11.32 -0.36 16.12
CA ASP A 16 -10.69 0.96 16.21
C ASP A 16 -9.67 1.13 15.08
N VAL A 17 -9.75 2.26 14.39
CA VAL A 17 -8.68 2.70 13.48
C VAL A 17 -7.59 3.36 14.30
N ARG A 18 -6.35 2.88 14.14
CA ARG A 18 -5.16 3.31 14.86
C ARG A 18 -4.15 3.94 13.90
N GLU A 19 -3.24 4.74 14.45
CA GLU A 19 -2.15 5.33 13.68
C GLU A 19 -0.95 4.39 13.63
N LEU A 20 -0.36 4.21 12.45
CA LEU A 20 0.88 3.48 12.25
C LEU A 20 1.99 4.02 13.18
N PRO A 21 2.82 3.15 13.78
CA PRO A 21 3.95 3.58 14.58
C PRO A 21 4.90 4.47 13.77
N LEU A 22 5.43 5.53 14.39
CA LEU A 22 6.32 6.48 13.73
C LEU A 22 7.52 5.79 13.06
N GLU A 23 8.11 4.78 13.71
CA GLU A 23 9.23 4.01 13.16
C GLU A 23 8.85 3.21 11.91
N PHE A 24 7.60 2.71 11.81
CA PHE A 24 7.10 2.06 10.60
C PHE A 24 6.98 3.07 9.45
N VAL A 25 6.38 4.24 9.72
CA VAL A 25 6.17 5.29 8.71
C VAL A 25 7.52 5.84 8.22
N LYS A 26 8.45 6.08 9.14
CA LYS A 26 9.82 6.51 8.83
C LYS A 26 10.53 5.49 7.95
N TRP A 27 10.51 4.21 8.34
CA TRP A 27 11.10 3.14 7.55
C TRP A 27 10.48 3.04 6.16
N GLN A 28 9.15 3.13 6.03
CA GLN A 28 8.45 3.15 4.75
C GLN A 28 8.93 4.28 3.84
N CYS A 29 8.96 5.52 4.35
CA CYS A 29 9.39 6.69 3.59
C CYS A 29 10.86 6.61 3.17
N GLU A 30 11.76 6.27 4.10
CA GLU A 30 13.19 6.17 3.83
C GLU A 30 13.51 5.08 2.81
N SER A 31 12.92 3.89 2.96
CA SER A 31 13.15 2.76 2.06
C SER A 31 12.65 3.05 0.64
N ARG A 32 11.49 3.71 0.51
CA ARG A 32 10.96 4.12 -0.79
C ARG A 32 11.80 5.19 -1.46
N LYS A 33 12.25 6.20 -0.71
CA LYS A 33 13.16 7.22 -1.23
C LYS A 33 14.47 6.62 -1.73
N ALA A 34 15.06 5.70 -0.95
CA ALA A 34 16.28 5.01 -1.35
C ALA A 34 16.07 4.23 -2.66
N LEU A 35 14.97 3.48 -2.78
CA LEU A 35 14.65 2.75 -4.01
C LEU A 35 14.46 3.69 -5.22
N LEU A 36 13.74 4.80 -5.03
CA LEU A 36 13.51 5.79 -6.08
C LEU A 36 14.83 6.47 -6.51
N GLN A 37 15.75 6.71 -5.58
CA GLN A 37 17.06 7.26 -5.90
C GLN A 37 17.89 6.27 -6.74
N LEU A 38 17.91 4.98 -6.38
CA LEU A 38 18.56 3.95 -7.18
C LEU A 38 17.98 3.83 -8.60
N MET A 39 16.66 4.04 -8.75
CA MET A 39 16.02 4.09 -10.07
C MET A 39 16.50 5.28 -10.92
N ILE A 40 16.80 6.43 -10.32
CA ILE A 40 17.38 7.60 -11.02
C ILE A 40 18.79 7.27 -11.49
N ASP A 41 19.58 6.63 -10.62
CA ASP A 41 20.99 6.36 -10.85
C ASP A 41 21.21 5.22 -11.88
N GLY A 42 20.12 4.56 -12.31
CA GLY A 42 20.15 3.47 -13.28
C GLY A 42 20.62 2.13 -12.69
N GLU A 43 20.74 2.06 -11.37
CA GLU A 43 21.24 0.94 -10.60
C GLU A 43 20.09 0.15 -9.95
N ALA A 44 18.91 0.09 -10.59
CA ALA A 44 17.73 -0.55 -10.00
C ALA A 44 17.94 -2.07 -9.83
N ILE A 45 18.55 -2.44 -8.70
CA ILE A 45 18.62 -3.81 -8.19
C ILE A 45 17.26 -4.08 -7.50
N PHE A 46 16.79 -5.33 -7.54
CA PHE A 46 15.61 -5.83 -6.83
C PHE A 46 15.67 -5.68 -5.28
N THR A 47 16.59 -4.88 -4.75
CA THR A 47 16.78 -4.58 -3.32
C THR A 47 15.79 -3.50 -2.87
N GLY A 48 15.22 -3.65 -1.67
CA GLY A 48 14.41 -2.58 -1.03
C GLY A 48 12.90 -2.63 -1.28
N PHE A 49 12.39 -3.65 -1.96
CA PHE A 49 10.94 -3.84 -2.12
C PHE A 49 10.22 -4.26 -0.82
N GLY A 50 10.95 -4.58 0.26
CA GLY A 50 10.36 -4.99 1.53
C GLY A 50 9.36 -3.98 2.10
N ALA A 51 9.54 -2.68 1.82
CA ALA A 51 8.61 -1.62 2.21
C ALA A 51 7.39 -1.49 1.27
N HIS A 52 7.49 -1.94 0.01
CA HIS A 52 6.41 -1.79 -0.97
C HIS A 52 5.59 -3.06 -1.20
N LEU A 53 6.19 -4.24 -1.01
CA LEU A 53 5.60 -5.54 -1.36
C LEU A 53 5.38 -6.41 -0.12
N PRO A 54 4.49 -6.03 0.82
CA PRO A 54 4.11 -6.96 1.88
C PRO A 54 3.45 -8.22 1.30
N VAL A 55 3.56 -9.31 2.06
CA VAL A 55 2.71 -10.47 1.88
C VAL A 55 1.37 -10.17 2.52
N MET A 56 0.34 -10.02 1.69
CA MET A 56 -1.05 -9.88 2.11
C MET A 56 -1.65 -11.27 2.34
N THR A 57 -2.11 -11.54 3.56
CA THR A 57 -2.80 -12.77 3.93
C THR A 57 -4.30 -12.49 4.14
N THR A 58 -5.12 -13.38 3.59
CA THR A 58 -6.59 -13.36 3.64
C THR A 58 -7.09 -14.70 4.13
N LYS A 59 -8.26 -14.73 4.78
CA LYS A 59 -8.95 -15.99 5.08
C LYS A 59 -9.36 -16.68 3.77
N SER A 60 -8.91 -17.91 3.58
CA SER A 60 -9.31 -18.74 2.43
C SER A 60 -10.56 -19.53 2.78
N GLU A 61 -11.50 -19.57 1.85
CA GLU A 61 -12.68 -20.44 1.95
C GLU A 61 -12.62 -21.64 1.00
N SER A 62 -11.57 -21.72 0.18
CA SER A 62 -11.38 -22.79 -0.78
C SER A 62 -10.13 -23.60 -0.45
N GLY A 63 -10.27 -24.92 -0.44
CA GLY A 63 -9.20 -25.87 -0.16
C GLY A 63 -9.01 -26.16 1.33
N ASP A 64 -8.10 -27.10 1.62
CA ASP A 64 -7.87 -27.59 2.98
C ASP A 64 -7.09 -26.61 3.87
N PHE A 65 -6.50 -25.57 3.28
CA PHE A 65 -5.71 -24.56 3.98
C PHE A 65 -6.52 -23.28 4.22
N PRO A 66 -6.59 -22.78 5.46
CA PRO A 66 -7.51 -21.70 5.84
C PRO A 66 -7.05 -20.29 5.43
N THR A 67 -5.91 -20.17 4.75
CA THR A 67 -5.31 -18.88 4.41
C THR A 67 -4.82 -18.83 2.98
N ASN A 68 -4.99 -17.68 2.33
CA ASN A 68 -4.40 -17.36 1.03
C ASN A 68 -3.47 -16.15 1.18
N SER A 69 -2.25 -16.26 0.66
CA SER A 69 -1.21 -15.24 0.74
C SER A 69 -0.73 -14.81 -0.65
N ALA A 70 -0.55 -13.51 -0.86
CA ALA A 70 0.00 -12.96 -2.09
C ALA A 70 0.81 -11.70 -1.81
N ALA A 71 1.94 -11.53 -2.50
CA ALA A 71 2.64 -10.25 -2.50
C ALA A 71 1.77 -9.19 -3.18
N LYS A 72 1.65 -8.01 -2.57
CA LYS A 72 0.84 -6.91 -3.08
C LYS A 72 1.60 -5.60 -3.01
N GLY A 73 1.52 -4.77 -4.05
CA GLY A 73 2.02 -3.41 -4.02
C GLY A 73 1.16 -2.55 -3.13
N VAL A 74 1.61 -2.31 -1.91
CA VAL A 74 0.92 -1.44 -0.94
C VAL A 74 1.69 -0.11 -0.86
N GLY A 75 0.99 1.00 -0.83
CA GLY A 75 1.53 2.36 -0.78
C GLY A 75 1.04 3.15 0.43
N LEU A 76 1.82 4.15 0.82
CA LEU A 76 1.34 5.21 1.73
C LEU A 76 0.38 6.12 0.98
N LEU A 77 -0.66 6.59 1.67
CA LEU A 77 -1.63 7.53 1.14
C LEU A 77 -1.40 8.93 1.71
N PRO A 78 -1.76 9.99 0.96
CA PRO A 78 -1.68 11.33 1.49
C PRO A 78 -2.79 11.56 2.50
N ARG A 79 -2.60 12.54 3.38
CA ARG A 79 -3.69 13.06 4.21
C ARG A 79 -4.86 13.52 3.35
N PRO A 80 -6.11 13.38 3.82
CA PRO A 80 -7.30 13.74 3.04
C PRO A 80 -7.26 15.17 2.46
N GLU A 81 -6.77 16.13 3.24
CA GLU A 81 -6.66 17.54 2.84
C GLU A 81 -5.64 17.82 1.73
N LEU A 82 -4.73 16.87 1.43
CA LEU A 82 -3.73 16.98 0.36
C LEU A 82 -4.10 16.14 -0.88
N LEU A 83 -5.12 15.30 -0.78
CA LEU A 83 -5.42 14.28 -1.79
C LEU A 83 -5.74 14.91 -3.16
N GLU A 84 -6.61 15.93 -3.18
CA GLU A 84 -7.03 16.62 -4.41
C GLU A 84 -5.84 17.31 -5.10
N GLU A 85 -5.05 18.09 -4.37
CA GLU A 85 -3.86 18.77 -4.91
C GLU A 85 -2.87 17.77 -5.54
N LEU A 86 -2.63 16.65 -4.86
CA LEU A 86 -1.68 15.64 -5.34
C LEU A 86 -2.20 14.87 -6.54
N ILE A 87 -3.52 14.64 -6.64
CA ILE A 87 -4.15 14.05 -7.83
C ILE A 87 -3.96 14.96 -9.05
N GLU A 88 -4.18 16.27 -8.91
CA GLU A 88 -3.98 17.22 -10.01
C GLU A 88 -2.53 17.21 -10.52
N ARG A 89 -1.56 17.28 -9.60
CA ARG A 89 -0.14 17.17 -9.95
C ARG A 89 0.20 15.85 -10.64
N LEU A 90 -0.43 14.76 -10.22
CA LEU A 90 -0.24 13.44 -10.84
C LEU A 90 -0.86 13.37 -12.25
N ARG A 91 -2.02 13.99 -12.49
CA ARG A 91 -2.65 14.10 -13.82
C ARG A 91 -1.75 14.86 -14.79
N GLU A 92 -1.18 15.99 -14.36
CA GLU A 92 -0.21 16.75 -15.16
C GLU A 92 1.00 15.87 -15.54
N LEU A 93 1.54 15.10 -14.60
CA LEU A 93 2.65 14.17 -14.86
C LEU A 93 2.26 13.00 -15.79
N GLU A 94 1.01 12.54 -15.73
CA GLU A 94 0.48 11.54 -16.66
C GLU A 94 0.48 12.10 -18.09
N ASP A 95 -0.09 13.30 -18.26
CA ASP A 95 -0.27 13.98 -19.56
C ASP A 95 1.06 14.42 -20.20
N GLU A 96 2.02 14.90 -19.41
CA GLU A 96 3.32 15.36 -19.92
C GLU A 96 4.19 14.24 -20.50
N ALA A 97 4.00 13.00 -20.03
CA ALA A 97 4.99 11.96 -20.31
C ALA A 97 4.60 11.06 -21.49
N PRO A 98 5.56 10.79 -22.42
CA PRO A 98 5.28 10.02 -23.62
C PRO A 98 4.77 8.61 -23.32
N LEU A 99 3.83 8.12 -24.13
CA LEU A 99 3.40 6.73 -24.12
C LEU A 99 4.61 5.83 -24.42
N ARG A 100 4.75 4.73 -23.66
CA ARG A 100 5.82 3.72 -23.80
C ARG A 100 7.25 4.29 -23.70
N LYS A 101 7.70 4.56 -22.48
CA LYS A 101 9.14 4.69 -22.18
C LYS A 101 9.63 3.44 -21.45
N GLU A 102 10.82 2.97 -21.83
CA GLU A 102 11.57 1.95 -21.09
C GLU A 102 12.02 2.43 -19.70
N ARG A 103 11.98 3.75 -19.46
CA ARG A 103 12.39 4.40 -18.21
C ARG A 103 11.30 5.31 -17.68
N VAL A 104 11.11 5.26 -16.37
CA VAL A 104 10.21 6.15 -15.63
C VAL A 104 10.67 7.61 -15.81
N PRO A 105 9.78 8.57 -16.11
CA PRO A 105 10.16 9.97 -16.23
C PRO A 105 10.77 10.50 -14.93
N LYS A 106 11.88 11.26 -15.02
CA LYS A 106 12.57 11.83 -13.85
C LYS A 106 11.64 12.66 -12.96
N ARG A 107 10.71 13.44 -13.56
CA ARG A 107 9.71 14.23 -12.82
C ARG A 107 8.78 13.36 -11.98
N SER A 108 8.36 12.19 -12.49
CA SER A 108 7.53 11.23 -11.77
C SER A 108 8.25 10.68 -10.53
N VAL A 109 9.54 10.37 -10.67
CA VAL A 109 10.36 9.93 -9.53
C VAL A 109 10.56 11.06 -8.53
N GLN A 110 10.83 12.27 -9.00
CA GLN A 110 11.01 13.46 -8.15
C GLN A 110 9.76 13.78 -7.33
N PHE A 111 8.57 13.69 -7.94
CA PHE A 111 7.30 13.87 -7.23
C PHE A 111 7.17 12.92 -6.04
N LEU A 112 7.51 11.64 -6.23
CA LEU A 112 7.42 10.66 -5.15
C LEU A 112 8.52 10.87 -4.09
N ILE A 113 9.73 11.27 -4.48
CA ILE A 113 10.77 11.66 -3.53
C ILE A 113 10.30 12.83 -2.66
N GLU A 114 9.66 13.85 -3.24
CA GLU A 114 9.08 14.98 -2.48
C GLU A 114 7.96 14.52 -1.55
N PHE A 115 7.07 13.64 -2.02
CA PHE A 115 5.99 13.10 -1.21
C PHE A 115 6.52 12.34 0.01
N TYR A 116 7.46 11.40 -0.18
CA TYR A 116 8.05 10.63 0.91
C TYR A 116 9.04 11.42 1.78
N SER A 117 9.43 12.64 1.38
CA SER A 117 10.36 13.46 2.16
C SER A 117 9.69 14.18 3.32
N ASP A 118 8.37 14.29 3.32
CA ASP A 118 7.61 14.94 4.38
C ASP A 118 6.56 13.99 4.94
N MET A 119 6.90 13.34 6.06
CA MET A 119 5.98 12.41 6.74
C MET A 119 4.68 13.07 7.21
N LYS A 120 4.63 14.41 7.34
CA LYS A 120 3.39 15.11 7.70
C LYS A 120 2.33 14.99 6.60
N LYS A 121 2.74 14.72 5.36
CA LYS A 121 1.81 14.49 4.24
C LYS A 121 1.14 13.13 4.27
N ILE A 122 1.63 12.20 5.09
CA ILE A 122 1.17 10.81 5.10
C ILE A 122 -0.03 10.67 6.04
N ASP A 123 -1.07 10.01 5.55
CA ASP A 123 -2.14 9.48 6.40
C ASP A 123 -1.61 8.23 7.12
N THR A 124 -1.45 8.32 8.45
CA THR A 124 -0.95 7.22 9.26
C THR A 124 -2.04 6.21 9.62
N THR A 125 -3.29 6.43 9.23
CA THR A 125 -4.43 5.55 9.54
C THR A 125 -4.83 4.67 8.36
N LEU A 126 -4.21 4.86 7.20
CA LEU A 126 -4.63 4.26 5.94
C LEU A 126 -3.45 3.86 5.05
N LEU A 127 -3.54 2.70 4.42
CA LEU A 127 -2.66 2.29 3.31
C LEU A 127 -3.49 2.00 2.06
N GLY A 128 -2.87 2.02 0.89
CA GLY A 128 -3.55 1.81 -0.39
C GLY A 128 -2.93 0.70 -1.25
N SER A 129 -3.74 -0.04 -2.00
CA SER A 129 -3.28 -0.97 -3.05
C SER A 129 -4.28 -0.99 -4.20
N LEU A 130 -3.80 -1.27 -5.41
CA LEU A 130 -4.65 -1.48 -6.58
C LEU A 130 -4.98 -2.97 -6.75
N GLU A 131 -6.23 -3.32 -7.06
CA GLU A 131 -6.58 -4.69 -7.45
C GLU A 131 -6.50 -4.87 -8.97
N ILE A 132 -5.51 -5.66 -9.39
CA ILE A 132 -5.15 -5.83 -10.81
C ILE A 132 -5.78 -7.08 -11.43
N TYR A 133 -5.96 -8.15 -10.65
CA TYR A 133 -6.23 -9.48 -11.20
C TYR A 133 -7.63 -10.03 -10.86
N GLY A 134 -8.27 -9.54 -9.80
CA GLY A 134 -9.63 -9.96 -9.41
C GLY A 134 -9.75 -11.44 -9.01
N LYS A 135 -8.65 -12.06 -8.54
CA LYS A 135 -8.58 -13.51 -8.24
C LYS A 135 -8.86 -13.82 -6.75
N ASN A 136 -8.18 -14.82 -6.18
CA ASN A 136 -8.47 -15.39 -4.86
C ASN A 136 -8.51 -14.32 -3.76
N THR A 137 -7.49 -13.46 -3.67
CA THR A 137 -7.45 -12.36 -2.69
C THR A 137 -8.68 -11.47 -2.79
N PHE A 138 -9.08 -11.05 -3.99
CA PHE A 138 -10.27 -10.21 -4.18
C PHE A 138 -11.56 -10.91 -3.76
N ARG A 139 -11.72 -12.19 -4.09
CA ARG A 139 -12.89 -12.97 -3.65
C ARG A 139 -12.94 -13.13 -2.13
N ASN A 140 -11.79 -13.33 -1.49
CA ASN A 140 -11.70 -13.47 -0.04
C ASN A 140 -12.03 -12.15 0.66
N VAL A 141 -11.43 -11.03 0.23
CA VAL A 141 -11.67 -9.70 0.83
C VAL A 141 -13.14 -9.30 0.78
N LYS A 142 -13.84 -9.60 -0.32
CA LYS A 142 -15.28 -9.30 -0.45
C LYS A 142 -16.16 -10.06 0.55
N LYS A 143 -15.67 -11.16 1.12
CA LYS A 143 -16.39 -11.97 2.10
C LYS A 143 -15.95 -11.65 3.53
N ASP A 144 -14.66 -11.51 3.72
CA ASP A 144 -14.04 -11.18 5.00
C ASP A 144 -12.98 -10.08 4.75
N PRO A 145 -13.26 -8.81 5.11
CA PRO A 145 -12.35 -7.71 4.86
C PRO A 145 -11.15 -7.68 5.83
N ARG A 146 -11.06 -8.60 6.78
CA ARG A 146 -9.91 -8.67 7.71
C ARG A 146 -8.73 -9.30 7.01
N VAL A 147 -7.62 -8.55 6.97
CA VAL A 147 -6.40 -8.98 6.30
C VAL A 147 -5.18 -8.61 7.11
N ASN A 148 -4.09 -9.34 6.90
CA ASN A 148 -2.79 -9.05 7.48
C ASN A 148 -1.81 -8.69 6.38
N LEU A 149 -1.03 -7.62 6.58
CA LEU A 149 0.09 -7.25 5.71
C LEU A 149 1.39 -7.55 6.45
N LEU A 150 2.12 -8.56 6.02
CA LEU A 150 3.44 -8.90 6.56
C LEU A 150 4.52 -8.27 5.69
N TYR A 151 5.22 -7.29 6.26
CA TYR A 151 6.39 -6.65 5.69
C TYR A 151 7.66 -7.34 6.19
N VAL A 152 8.61 -7.62 5.29
CA VAL A 152 9.92 -8.17 5.63
C VAL A 152 11.01 -7.48 4.82
N ASP A 153 11.98 -6.91 5.52
CA ASP A 153 13.16 -6.28 4.94
C ASP A 153 14.43 -7.03 5.37
N VAL A 154 14.84 -7.97 4.53
CA VAL A 154 16.04 -8.80 4.76
C VAL A 154 17.33 -7.97 4.72
N HIS A 155 17.33 -6.78 4.11
CA HIS A 155 18.52 -5.92 4.04
C HIS A 155 18.70 -5.10 5.31
N LYS A 156 17.63 -4.90 6.10
CA LYS A 156 17.68 -4.25 7.42
C LYS A 156 17.66 -5.28 8.55
N GLY A 157 18.46 -6.34 8.43
CA GLY A 157 18.61 -7.35 9.48
C GLY A 157 17.33 -8.15 9.77
N GLY A 158 16.42 -8.27 8.80
CA GLY A 158 15.15 -8.96 8.97
C GLY A 158 14.07 -8.10 9.66
N LEU A 159 14.22 -6.77 9.67
CA LEU A 159 13.18 -5.84 10.12
C LEU A 159 11.84 -6.25 9.50
N SER A 160 10.85 -6.47 10.34
CA SER A 160 9.54 -6.92 9.87
C SER A 160 8.41 -6.44 10.76
N TYR A 161 7.28 -6.17 10.12
CA TYR A 161 6.07 -5.69 10.76
C TYR A 161 4.88 -6.46 10.21
N MET A 162 3.96 -6.84 11.10
CA MET A 162 2.64 -7.33 10.68
C MET A 162 1.62 -6.25 11.00
N VAL A 163 0.91 -5.80 9.97
CA VAL A 163 -0.15 -4.79 10.08
C VAL A 163 -1.48 -5.48 9.86
N ASN A 164 -2.33 -5.50 10.90
CA ASN A 164 -3.67 -6.06 10.82
C ASN A 164 -4.63 -4.95 10.43
N THR A 165 -5.44 -5.19 9.41
CA THR A 165 -6.27 -4.16 8.81
C THR A 165 -7.65 -4.67 8.44
N VAL A 166 -8.60 -3.74 8.34
CA VAL A 166 -9.89 -3.97 7.69
C VAL A 166 -9.86 -3.27 6.34
N VAL A 167 -10.19 -4.00 5.28
CA VAL A 167 -10.17 -3.48 3.91
C VAL A 167 -11.51 -2.87 3.54
N GLU A 168 -11.46 -1.63 3.06
CA GLU A 168 -12.53 -1.01 2.29
C GLU A 168 -12.18 -1.13 0.79
N ILE A 169 -13.13 -1.61 -0.01
CA ILE A 169 -13.01 -1.65 -1.47
C ILE A 169 -13.63 -0.39 -2.03
N VAL A 170 -12.85 0.39 -2.78
CA VAL A 170 -13.32 1.62 -3.43
C VAL A 170 -13.26 1.51 -4.95
N ASP A 171 -14.23 2.12 -5.61
CA ASP A 171 -14.42 2.11 -7.06
C ASP A 171 -13.73 3.31 -7.74
N HIS A 172 -14.05 3.50 -9.01
CA HIS A 172 -13.45 4.52 -9.87
C HIS A 172 -13.78 5.96 -9.51
N ASP A 173 -14.90 6.19 -8.81
CA ASP A 173 -15.37 7.52 -8.46
C ASP A 173 -14.73 8.01 -7.15
N ASN A 174 -14.00 7.13 -6.45
CA ASN A 174 -13.31 7.47 -5.22
C ASN A 174 -11.94 8.12 -5.51
N PRO A 175 -11.61 9.28 -4.89
CA PRO A 175 -10.35 9.96 -5.15
C PRO A 175 -9.11 9.14 -4.74
N TYR A 176 -9.22 8.25 -3.74
CA TYR A 176 -8.11 7.35 -3.40
C TYR A 176 -7.82 6.33 -4.50
N TYR A 177 -8.85 5.81 -5.18
CA TYR A 177 -8.65 4.94 -6.34
C TYR A 177 -7.83 5.68 -7.40
N GLU A 178 -8.20 6.92 -7.71
CA GLU A 178 -7.50 7.70 -8.72
C GLU A 178 -6.06 8.00 -8.33
N PHE A 179 -5.81 8.43 -7.09
CA PHE A 179 -4.45 8.64 -6.59
C PHE A 179 -3.60 7.37 -6.73
N ILE A 180 -4.09 6.23 -6.25
CA ILE A 180 -3.38 4.94 -6.29
C ILE A 180 -3.10 4.53 -7.75
N ARG A 181 -4.09 4.66 -8.63
CA ARG A 181 -3.97 4.35 -10.07
C ARG A 181 -2.90 5.24 -10.72
N LEU A 182 -2.96 6.54 -10.51
CA LEU A 182 -2.02 7.49 -11.10
C LEU A 182 -0.59 7.19 -10.65
N VAL A 183 -0.37 6.97 -9.34
CA VAL A 183 0.96 6.59 -8.80
C VAL A 183 1.45 5.28 -9.43
N HIS A 184 0.59 4.27 -9.56
CA HIS A 184 0.94 3.02 -10.23
C HIS A 184 1.36 3.25 -11.70
N ASP A 185 0.58 4.05 -12.43
CA ASP A 185 0.78 4.29 -13.85
C ASP A 185 2.02 5.14 -14.15
N LEU A 186 2.56 5.87 -13.17
CA LEU A 186 3.89 6.49 -13.29
C LEU A 186 4.97 5.46 -13.66
N PHE A 187 4.88 4.23 -13.14
CA PHE A 187 5.85 3.15 -13.35
C PHE A 187 5.45 2.14 -14.42
N HIS A 188 4.15 2.01 -14.68
CA HIS A 188 3.60 0.93 -15.50
C HIS A 188 2.71 1.43 -16.63
N ARG A 189 3.13 2.47 -17.36
CA ARG A 189 2.36 3.11 -18.44
C ARG A 189 1.89 2.11 -19.51
N PRO A 190 0.60 1.71 -19.51
CA PRO A 190 0.07 0.81 -20.52
C PRO A 190 -0.17 1.56 -21.83
N LEU A 191 -0.21 0.83 -22.96
CA LEU A 191 -0.53 1.40 -24.29
C LEU A 191 -1.94 2.02 -24.38
N LYS A 192 -2.83 1.63 -23.47
CA LYS A 192 -4.20 2.15 -23.31
C LYS A 192 -4.45 2.32 -21.83
N LYS A 193 -5.11 3.41 -21.41
CA LYS A 193 -5.51 3.63 -20.01
C LYS A 193 -6.16 2.35 -19.48
N ARG A 194 -5.54 1.74 -18.46
CA ARG A 194 -6.09 0.55 -17.80
C ARG A 194 -7.08 1.01 -16.75
N GLN A 195 -8.30 0.49 -16.82
CA GLN A 195 -9.21 0.52 -15.70
C GLN A 195 -8.96 -0.74 -14.88
N TYR A 196 -8.51 -0.55 -13.65
CA TYR A 196 -8.28 -1.60 -12.68
C TYR A 196 -9.59 -1.89 -11.94
N SER A 197 -9.80 -3.10 -11.41
CA SER A 197 -11.12 -3.46 -10.91
C SER A 197 -11.61 -2.60 -9.74
N CYS A 198 -10.70 -2.24 -8.83
CA CYS A 198 -10.96 -1.41 -7.65
C CYS A 198 -9.61 -1.07 -6.98
N ALA A 199 -9.67 -0.27 -5.92
CA ALA A 199 -8.56 -0.12 -4.98
C ALA A 199 -8.97 -0.61 -3.58
N TYR A 200 -7.99 -1.06 -2.82
CA TYR A 200 -8.11 -1.40 -1.42
C TYR A 200 -7.61 -0.23 -0.57
N LEU A 201 -8.41 0.19 0.40
CA LEU A 201 -7.99 1.04 1.50
C LEU A 201 -7.88 0.17 2.75
N PHE A 202 -6.68 0.04 3.28
CA PHE A 202 -6.41 -0.77 4.46
C PHE A 202 -6.47 0.12 5.70
N HIS A 203 -7.58 0.05 6.44
CA HIS A 203 -7.74 0.75 7.71
C HIS A 203 -6.94 0.03 8.78
N ILE A 204 -6.02 0.75 9.42
CA ILE A 204 -5.05 0.17 10.34
C ILE A 204 -5.71 -0.13 11.69
N CYS A 205 -5.65 -1.39 12.13
CA CYS A 205 -6.27 -1.81 13.41
C CYS A 205 -5.22 -2.17 14.46
N GLU A 206 -4.17 -2.90 14.06
CA GLU A 206 -3.10 -3.34 14.96
C GLU A 206 -1.77 -3.41 14.22
N VAL A 207 -0.66 -3.21 14.93
CA VAL A 207 0.68 -3.43 14.38
C VAL A 207 1.50 -4.25 15.34
N TYR A 208 2.21 -5.25 14.83
CA TYR A 208 3.11 -6.10 15.60
C TYR A 208 4.52 -5.98 15.04
N ASP A 209 5.50 -5.95 15.94
CA ASP A 209 6.90 -6.19 15.59
C ASP A 209 7.07 -7.68 15.29
N LYS A 210 7.61 -8.00 14.12
CA LYS A 210 7.94 -9.38 13.70
C LYS A 210 9.44 -9.58 13.51
N SER A 211 10.22 -8.55 13.76
CA SER A 211 11.67 -8.55 13.59
C SER A 211 12.31 -9.59 14.50
N PRO A 212 13.31 -10.35 14.02
CA PRO A 212 14.07 -11.26 14.88
C PRO A 212 14.67 -10.50 16.06
N GLY A 213 14.42 -10.97 17.28
CA GLY A 213 14.98 -10.37 18.49
C GLY A 213 14.04 -10.44 19.68
N LYS A 214 14.38 -9.70 20.74
CA LYS A 214 13.68 -9.72 22.02
C LYS A 214 12.20 -9.29 21.93
N ASN A 215 11.87 -8.42 20.97
CA ASN A 215 10.53 -7.87 20.81
C ASN A 215 9.69 -8.61 19.76
N ALA A 216 10.20 -9.72 19.21
CA ALA A 216 9.51 -10.48 18.17
C ALA A 216 8.13 -10.93 18.65
N GLY A 217 7.09 -10.53 17.92
CA GLY A 217 5.69 -10.83 18.21
C GLY A 217 4.98 -9.81 19.11
N ASN A 218 5.68 -8.79 19.64
CA ASN A 218 5.06 -7.77 20.48
C ASN A 218 4.10 -6.90 19.67
N ARG A 219 2.95 -6.59 20.26
CA ARG A 219 2.00 -5.60 19.74
C ARG A 219 2.51 -4.19 20.04
N LEU A 220 2.56 -3.35 19.01
CA LEU A 220 3.00 -1.95 19.08
C LEU A 220 1.81 -1.01 19.29
N ILE A 221 0.67 -1.31 18.65
CA ILE A 221 -0.64 -0.62 18.79
C ILE A 221 -1.76 -1.63 18.66
#